data_AF-A0A938QCU3-F1
#
_entry.id   AF-A0A938QCU3-F1
#
_cell.length_a   1.000
_cell.length_b   1.000
_cell.length_c   1.000
_cell.angle_alpha   90.00
_cell.angle_beta   90.00
_cell.angle_gamma   90.00
#
_symmetry.space_group_name_H-M   'P 1'
#
loop_
_entity.id
_entity.type
_entity.pdbx_description
1 polymer ?
#
loop_
_entity_poly.entity_id
_entity_poly.type
_entity_poly.pdbx_seq_one_letter_code
_entity_poly.pdbx_strand_id
1 'polypeptide(L)' 'MKNLLVATILSFLIFNLPFSVLASHGRSLRVAYVSLGLPQAPLWIANEANYFTEAGLRVETLFIQNSSVAIQ' A
#
# COMPACT_ATOMS: atom_id res chain seq x y z
N MET A 1 -17.61 -38.96 3.83
CA MET A 1 -16.25 -38.63 3.35
C MET A 1 -16.20 -37.40 2.44
N LYS A 2 -17.14 -37.25 1.49
CA LYS A 2 -17.23 -36.10 0.57
C LYS A 2 -17.24 -34.71 1.25
N ASN A 3 -17.96 -34.57 2.37
CA ASN A 3 -18.08 -33.29 3.08
C ASN A 3 -16.80 -32.88 3.84
N LEU A 4 -15.99 -33.87 4.25
CA LEU A 4 -14.72 -33.64 4.94
C LEU A 4 -13.68 -33.05 3.99
N LEU A 5 -13.62 -33.57 2.76
CA LEU A 5 -12.69 -33.12 1.73
C LEU A 5 -13.00 -31.68 1.27
N VAL A 6 -14.29 -31.34 1.16
CA VAL A 6 -14.74 -29.98 0.86
C VAL A 6 -14.34 -28.99 1.95
N ALA A 7 -14.46 -29.37 3.23
CA ALA A 7 -14.09 -28.51 4.35
C ALA A 7 -12.59 -28.20 4.37
N THR A 8 -11.74 -29.19 4.08
CA THR A 8 -10.28 -29.01 4.01
C THR A 8 -9.87 -28.07 2.88
N ILE A 9 -10.47 -28.22 1.69
CA ILE A 9 -10.21 -27.34 0.55
C ILE A 9 -10.63 -25.90 0.87
N LEU A 10 -11.80 -25.72 1.49
CA LEU A 10 -12.33 -24.40 1.82
C LEU A 10 -11.47 -23.69 2.87
N SER A 11 -10.97 -24.42 3.88
CA SER A 11 -10.08 -23.87 4.90
C SER A 11 -8.74 -23.43 4.31
N PHE A 12 -8.17 -24.23 3.40
CA PHE A 12 -6.94 -23.89 2.70
C PHE A 12 -7.12 -22.66 1.79
N LEU A 13 -8.28 -22.53 1.13
CA LEU A 13 -8.62 -21.39 0.28
C LEU A 13 -8.72 -20.08 1.09
N ILE A 14 -9.35 -20.12 2.27
CA ILE A 14 -9.51 -18.96 3.14
C ILE A 14 -8.16 -18.54 3.75
N PHE A 15 -7.30 -19.50 4.10
CA PHE A 15 -5.98 -19.22 4.69
C PHE A 15 -5.02 -18.52 3.72
N ASN A 16 -5.18 -18.74 2.41
CA ASN A 16 -4.37 -18.10 1.37
C ASN A 16 -4.94 -16.76 0.87
N LEU A 17 -6.05 -16.29 1.43
CA LEU A 17 -6.57 -14.98 1.05
C LEU A 17 -5.58 -13.90 1.51
N PRO A 18 -5.08 -13.04 0.60
CA PRO A 18 -4.29 -11.90 1.01
C PRO A 18 -5.16 -10.98 1.87
N PHE A 19 -4.77 -10.80 3.14
CA PHE A 19 -5.41 -9.91 4.11
C PHE A 19 -5.50 -8.44 3.62
N SER A 20 -4.78 -8.13 2.54
CA SER A 20 -4.73 -6.84 1.86
C SER A 20 -6.09 -6.33 1.34
N VAL A 21 -7.13 -7.18 1.25
CA VAL A 21 -8.46 -6.77 0.78
C VAL A 21 -9.19 -5.86 1.78
N LEU A 22 -8.86 -5.92 3.08
CA LEU A 22 -9.53 -5.11 4.10
C LEU A 22 -8.93 -3.69 4.25
N ALA A 23 -7.68 -3.48 3.83
CA ALA A 23 -6.94 -2.23 4.04
C ALA A 23 -7.19 -1.12 2.98
N SER A 24 -7.93 -1.42 1.89
CA SER A 24 -7.92 -0.56 0.69
C SER A 24 -9.09 0.42 0.54
N HIS A 25 -9.98 0.57 1.52
CA HIS A 25 -11.14 1.47 1.40
C HIS A 25 -10.83 2.95 1.74
N GLY A 26 -9.58 3.26 2.10
CA GLY A 26 -9.12 4.62 2.36
C GLY A 26 -8.89 5.40 1.07
N ARG A 27 -9.40 6.63 1.01
CA ARG A 27 -9.09 7.61 -0.04
C ARG A 27 -7.57 7.67 -0.27
N SER A 28 -7.13 7.51 -1.52
CA SER A 28 -5.71 7.58 -1.87
C SER A 28 -5.13 8.94 -1.50
N LEU A 29 -4.03 8.96 -0.76
CA LEU A 29 -3.31 10.15 -0.36
C LEU A 29 -2.19 10.40 -1.38
N ARG A 30 -2.28 11.51 -2.12
CA ARG A 30 -1.22 11.90 -3.06
C ARG A 30 -0.25 12.85 -2.38
N VAL A 31 1.03 12.50 -2.41
CA VAL A 31 2.11 13.29 -1.83
C VAL A 31 3.06 13.73 -2.93
N ALA A 32 3.11 15.03 -3.18
CA ALA A 32 4.01 15.61 -4.17
C ALA A 32 5.36 15.96 -3.56
N TYR A 33 6.44 15.76 -4.31
CA TYR A 33 7.78 16.21 -3.95
C TYR A 33 8.48 16.82 -5.16
N VAL A 34 9.31 17.83 -4.91
CA VAL A 34 9.97 18.64 -5.97
C VAL A 34 11.48 18.43 -6.07
N SER A 35 12.07 17.73 -5.10
CA SER A 35 13.51 17.50 -5.01
C SER A 35 13.81 16.01 -4.91
N LEU A 36 14.95 15.60 -5.46
CA LEU A 36 15.50 14.25 -5.31
C LEU A 36 16.55 14.15 -4.18
N GLY A 37 16.70 15.20 -3.37
CA GLY A 37 17.56 15.20 -2.19
C GLY A 37 17.10 14.26 -1.05
N LEU A 38 17.95 14.15 -0.02
CA LEU A 38 17.71 13.31 1.15
C LEU A 38 16.47 13.64 2.00
N PRO A 39 15.97 14.90 2.10
CA PRO A 39 14.85 15.21 2.99
C PRO A 39 13.55 14.44 2.71
N GLN A 40 13.33 14.01 1.46
CA GLN A 40 12.15 13.23 1.05
C GLN A 40 12.40 11.72 1.00
N ALA A 41 13.64 11.26 1.24
CA ALA A 41 13.98 9.84 1.23
C ALA A 41 13.12 8.98 2.18
N PRO A 42 12.76 9.44 3.41
CA PRO A 42 11.90 8.65 4.29
C PRO A 42 10.53 8.33 3.67
N LEU A 43 9.95 9.26 2.90
CA LEU A 43 8.66 9.03 2.23
C LEU A 43 8.78 7.97 1.14
N TRP A 44 9.86 7.99 0.35
CA TRP A 44 10.09 6.97 -0.67
C TRP A 44 10.35 5.61 -0.06
N ILE A 45 11.19 5.55 0.97
CA ILE A 45 11.49 4.30 1.69
C ILE A 45 10.21 3.73 2.28
N ALA A 46 9.37 4.55 2.92
CA ALA A 46 8.10 4.09 3.46
C ALA A 46 7.12 3.60 2.39
N ASN A 47 7.16 4.18 1.19
CA ASN A 47 6.35 3.74 0.06
C ASN A 47 6.86 2.41 -0.53
N GLU A 48 8.16 2.30 -0.80
CA GLU A 48 8.78 1.09 -1.35
C GLU A 48 8.76 -0.09 -0.37
N ALA A 49 8.93 0.18 0.93
CA ALA A 49 8.87 -0.84 1.99
C ALA A 49 7.44 -1.22 2.41
N ASN A 50 6.40 -0.67 1.77
CA ASN A 50 4.99 -0.90 2.09
C ASN A 50 4.54 -0.47 3.51
N TYR A 51 5.31 0.37 4.21
CA TYR A 51 4.94 0.85 5.56
C TYR A 51 3.61 1.61 5.58
N PHE A 52 3.27 2.32 4.50
CA PHE A 52 1.95 2.95 4.39
C PHE A 52 0.82 1.91 4.31
N THR A 53 1.02 0.85 3.53
CA THR A 53 0.05 -0.26 3.41
C THR A 53 -0.13 -0.98 4.75
N GLU A 54 0.95 -1.21 5.49
CA GLU A 54 0.91 -1.79 6.84
C GLU A 54 0.11 -0.92 7.82
N ALA A 55 0.18 0.41 7.66
CA ALA A 55 -0.61 1.37 8.42
C ALA A 55 -2.06 1.54 7.88
N GLY A 56 -2.48 0.80 6.87
CA GLY A 56 -3.79 0.92 6.24
C GLY A 56 -3.97 2.16 5.35
N LEU A 57 -2.87 2.77 4.92
CA LEU A 57 -2.85 3.94 4.05
C LEU A 57 -2.49 3.54 2.62
N ARG A 58 -3.22 4.09 1.66
CA ARG A 58 -2.85 4.05 0.25
C ARG A 58 -2.20 5.38 -0.12
N VAL A 59 -0.88 5.39 -0.27
CA VAL A 59 -0.10 6.59 -0.62
C VAL A 59 0.43 6.48 -2.05
N GLU A 60 0.32 7.58 -2.79
CA GLU A 60 0.87 7.73 -4.14
C GLU A 60 1.85 8.92 -4.13
N THR A 61 3.13 8.65 -4.35
CA THR A 61 4.16 9.69 -4.41
C THR A 61 4.32 10.22 -5.84
N LEU A 62 4.26 11.55 -6.01
CA LEU A 62 4.37 12.21 -7.31
C LEU A 62 5.59 13.14 -7.34
N PHE A 63 6.52 12.92 -8.26
CA PHE A 63 7.58 13.88 -8.53
C PHE A 63 7.05 15.00 -9.42
N ILE A 64 7.19 16.25 -8.97
CA ILE A 64 6.87 17.44 -9.76
C ILE A 64 8.17 18.10 -10.19
N GLN A 65 8.52 17.91 -11.46
CA GLN A 65 9.70 18.51 -12.06
C GLN A 65 9.52 20.02 -12.22
N ASN A 66 10.59 20.78 -12.04
CA ASN A 66 10.67 22.23 -12.28
C ASN A 66 9.72 23.10 -11.44
N SER A 67 9.19 22.58 -10.33
CA SER A 67 8.46 23.39 -9.35
C SER A 67 9.34 23.68 -8.14
N SER A 68 9.25 24.90 -7.61
CA SER A 68 9.85 25.26 -6.31
C SER A 68 8.92 24.93 -5.14
N VAL A 69 7.66 24.55 -5.41
CA VAL A 69 6.64 24.28 -4.40
C VAL A 69 5.83 23.03 -4.78
N ALA A 70 5.73 22.08 -3.86
CA ALA A 70 4.73 21.02 -3.94
C ALA A 70 3.44 21.55 -3.32
N ILE A 71 2.40 21.81 -4.13
CA ILE A 71 1.08 22.20 -3.65
C ILE A 71 0.16 20.98 -3.77
N GLN A 72 -0.52 20.64 -2.68
CA GLN A 72 -1.45 19.50 -2.57
C GLN A 72 -2.89 19.99 -2.58
#